data_AF-A0A8J7YGY4-F1
#
_entry.id   AF-A0A8J7YGY4-F1
#
_cell.length_a   1.000
_cell.length_b   1.000
_cell.length_c   1.000
_cell.angle_alpha   90.00
_cell.angle_beta   90.00
_cell.angle_gamma   90.00
#
_symmetry.space_group_name_H-M   'P 1'
#
loop_
_entity.id
_entity.type
_entity.pdbx_description
1 polymer ?
#
loop_
_entity_poly.entity_id
_entity_poly.type
_entity_poly.pdbx_seq_one_letter_code
_entity_poly.pdbx_strand_id
1 'polypeptide(L)'
;MVFIIIFIIFNIFFIPYLLSYYFLFLYIKCLIPEFGGERPPKLTKEQKEKLKKILKEKDSWTTKEVKKLIKGEFGVKYSAFYVRRILKSFA
;
A
#
# COMPACT_ATOMS: atom_id res chain seq x y z
N MET A 1 -25.83 21.91 -38.17
CA MET A 1 -25.47 23.22 -37.59
C MET A 1 -25.86 23.35 -36.12
N VAL A 2 -27.11 23.04 -35.73
CA VAL A 2 -27.63 23.16 -34.35
C VAL A 2 -26.88 22.32 -33.31
N PHE A 3 -26.51 21.07 -33.64
CA PHE A 3 -25.76 20.19 -32.73
C PHE A 3 -24.39 20.74 -32.34
N ILE A 4 -23.70 21.41 -33.27
CA ILE A 4 -22.38 22.00 -33.03
C ILE A 4 -22.53 23.17 -32.05
N ILE A 5 -23.58 23.97 -32.21
CA ILE A 5 -23.87 25.11 -31.34
C ILE A 5 -24.21 24.64 -29.92
N ILE A 6 -25.05 23.60 -29.79
CA ILE A 6 -25.38 23.00 -28.48
C ILE A 6 -24.12 22.44 -27.80
N PHE A 7 -23.27 21.74 -28.56
CA PHE A 7 -22.03 21.18 -28.03
C PHE A 7 -21.06 22.28 -27.55
N ILE A 8 -20.95 23.38 -28.30
CA ILE A 8 -20.12 24.53 -27.92
C ILE A 8 -20.66 25.21 -26.66
N ILE A 9 -21.96 25.48 -26.59
CA ILE A 9 -22.60 26.10 -25.42
C ILE A 9 -22.43 25.22 -24.18
N PHE A 10 -22.65 23.91 -24.33
CA PHE A 10 -22.45 22.95 -23.25
C PHE A 10 -21.01 22.94 -22.74
N ASN A 11 -20.02 22.94 -23.64
CA ASN A 11 -18.61 22.95 -23.25
C ASN A 11 -18.21 24.27 -22.58
N ILE A 12 -18.63 25.42 -23.11
CA ILE A 12 -18.36 26.73 -22.51
C ILE A 12 -18.91 26.81 -21.09
N PHE A 13 -20.10 26.26 -20.87
CA PHE A 13 -20.73 26.28 -19.55
C PHE A 13 -20.14 25.22 -18.63
N PHE A 14 -19.86 24.00 -19.09
CA PHE A 14 -19.55 22.84 -18.24
C PHE A 14 -18.05 22.61 -17.96
N ILE A 15 -17.17 22.91 -18.93
CA ILE A 15 -15.70 22.77 -18.78
C ILE A 15 -15.13 23.57 -17.60
N PRO A 16 -15.51 24.85 -17.34
CA PRO A 16 -14.92 25.59 -16.23
C PRO A 16 -15.23 24.97 -14.87
N TYR A 17 -16.40 24.34 -14.71
CA TYR A 17 -16.73 23.60 -13.49
C TYR A 17 -15.86 22.36 -13.34
N LEU A 18 -15.65 21.58 -14.41
CA LEU A 18 -14.75 20.42 -14.42
C LEU A 18 -13.31 20.80 -14.03
N LEU A 19 -12.80 21.92 -14.56
CA LEU A 19 -11.45 22.40 -14.23
C LEU A 19 -11.35 22.82 -12.76
N SER A 20 -12.38 23.49 -12.23
CA SER A 20 -12.47 23.87 -10.82
C SER A 20 -12.50 22.65 -9.89
N TYR A 21 -13.30 21.63 -10.21
CA TYR A 21 -13.33 20.36 -9.45
C TYR A 21 -11.97 19.66 -9.46
N TYR A 22 -11.29 19.64 -10.61
CA TYR A 22 -9.98 19.00 -10.73
C TYR A 22 -8.90 19.73 -9.91
N PHE A 23 -8.94 21.07 -9.92
CA PHE A 23 -8.03 21.89 -9.13
C PHE A 23 -8.28 21.74 -7.63
N LEU A 24 -9.56 21.72 -7.20
CA LEU A 24 -9.94 21.49 -5.81
C LEU A 24 -9.48 20.10 -5.33
N PHE A 25 -9.63 19.06 -6.16
CA PHE A 25 -9.15 17.71 -5.85
C PHE A 25 -7.64 17.65 -5.67
N LEU A 26 -6.89 18.34 -6.54
CA LEU A 26 -5.42 18.41 -6.47
C LEU A 26 -4.96 19.17 -5.20
N TYR A 27 -5.65 20.26 -4.85
CA TYR A 27 -5.38 21.03 -3.64
C TYR A 27 -5.60 20.20 -2.37
N ILE A 28 -6.72 19.49 -2.27
CA ILE A 28 -7.02 18.61 -1.13
C ILE A 28 -5.95 17.52 -1.00
N LYS A 29 -5.53 16.91 -2.11
CA LYS A 29 -4.47 15.90 -2.11
C LYS A 29 -3.13 16.44 -1.63
N CYS A 30 -2.81 17.70 -1.93
CA CYS A 30 -1.60 18.38 -1.48
C CYS A 30 -1.66 18.77 0.01
N LEU A 31 -2.86 19.07 0.53
CA LEU A 31 -3.06 19.42 1.94
C LEU A 31 -3.11 18.20 2.87
N ILE A 32 -3.35 16.99 2.35
CA ILE A 32 -3.25 15.79 3.15
C ILE A 32 -1.75 15.50 3.36
N PRO A 33 -1.21 15.68 4.58
CA PRO A 33 0.15 15.25 4.85
C PRO A 33 0.23 13.74 4.58
N GLU A 34 1.14 13.34 3.69
CA GLU A 34 1.56 11.95 3.56
C GLU A 34 2.32 11.57 4.83
N PHE A 35 1.59 11.30 5.92
CA PHE A 35 2.13 10.71 7.14
C PHE A 35 2.49 9.23 6.89
N GLY A 36 3.38 9.00 5.93
CA GLY A 36 4.12 7.75 5.74
C GLY A 36 5.40 7.73 6.59
N GLY A 37 5.37 8.35 7.77
CA GLY A 37 6.52 8.52 8.66
C GLY A 37 7.06 7.23 9.30
N GLU A 38 6.43 6.09 9.02
CA GLU A 38 7.00 4.79 9.38
C GLU A 38 7.93 4.32 8.27
N ARG A 39 9.19 4.02 8.62
CA ARG A 39 10.09 3.27 7.73
C ARG A 39 9.30 2.09 7.18
N PRO A 40 9.10 1.99 5.85
CA PRO A 40 8.28 0.92 5.30
C PRO A 40 8.87 -0.40 5.81
N PRO A 41 8.05 -1.25 6.44
CA PRO A 41 8.53 -2.53 6.92
C PRO A 41 9.13 -3.26 5.72
N LYS A 42 10.35 -3.79 5.89
CA LYS A 42 11.05 -4.56 4.84
C LYS A 42 10.24 -5.76 4.29
N LEU A 43 9.11 -6.10 4.93
CA LEU A 43 8.16 -7.10 4.51
C LEU A 43 6.86 -6.39 4.09
N THR A 44 6.38 -6.63 2.87
CA THR A 44 5.06 -6.17 2.44
C THR A 44 3.95 -6.92 3.19
N LYS A 45 2.73 -6.37 3.19
CA LYS A 45 1.57 -7.00 3.84
C LYS A 45 1.33 -8.43 3.32
N GLU A 46 1.47 -8.63 2.02
CA GLU A 46 1.33 -9.94 1.35
C GLU A 46 2.36 -10.97 1.83
N GLN A 47 3.61 -10.55 1.99
CA GLN A 47 4.68 -11.42 2.50
C GLN A 47 4.41 -11.82 3.96
N LYS A 48 3.81 -10.93 4.76
CA LYS A 48 3.42 -11.25 6.15
C LYS A 48 2.30 -12.29 6.18
N GLU A 49 1.33 -12.17 5.28
CA GLU A 49 0.24 -13.15 5.17
C GLU A 49 0.73 -14.51 4.71
N LYS A 50 1.63 -14.57 3.72
CA LYS A 50 2.26 -15.83 3.30
C LYS A 50 3.02 -16.48 4.45
N LEU A 51 3.82 -15.70 5.18
CA LEU A 51 4.53 -16.20 6.36
C LEU A 51 3.56 -16.72 7.42
N LYS A 52 2.42 -16.05 7.65
CA LYS A 52 1.38 -16.50 8.59
C LYS A 52 0.73 -17.82 8.15
N LYS A 53 0.55 -18.06 6.86
CA LYS A 53 0.03 -19.35 6.33
C LYS A 53 1.02 -20.48 6.60
N ILE A 54 2.30 -20.29 6.26
CA ILE A 54 3.37 -21.27 6.50
C ILE A 54 3.51 -21.57 8.00
N LEU A 55 3.42 -20.54 8.85
CA LEU A 55 3.46 -20.71 10.31
C LEU A 55 2.25 -21.46 10.87
N LYS A 56 1.08 -21.41 10.21
CA LYS A 56 -0.11 -22.16 10.61
C LYS A 56 -0.08 -23.64 10.19
N GLU A 57 0.70 -23.99 9.18
CA GLU A 57 0.83 -25.38 8.71
C GLU A 57 1.61 -26.26 9.70
N LYS A 58 2.35 -25.67 10.65
CA LYS A 58 3.11 -26.40 11.66
C LYS A 58 3.19 -25.60 12.97
N ASP A 59 2.73 -26.17 14.09
CA ASP A 59 2.66 -25.46 15.38
C ASP A 59 4.03 -25.15 16.03
N SER A 60 5.12 -25.75 15.55
CA SER A 60 6.44 -25.65 16.19
C SER A 60 7.51 -25.18 15.21
N TRP A 61 7.73 -23.86 15.16
CA TRP A 61 8.81 -23.27 14.37
C TRP A 61 9.91 -22.69 15.25
N THR A 62 11.16 -23.04 14.95
CA THR A 62 12.32 -22.42 15.61
C THR A 62 12.64 -21.08 14.95
N THR A 63 13.03 -20.07 15.73
CA THR A 63 13.40 -18.73 15.21
C THR A 63 14.52 -18.77 14.15
N LYS A 64 15.41 -19.78 14.21
CA LYS A 64 16.46 -20.02 13.21
C LYS A 64 15.89 -20.52 11.88
N GLU A 65 14.86 -21.36 11.91
CA GLU A 65 14.22 -21.93 10.73
C GLU A 65 13.40 -20.86 10.01
N VAL A 66 12.59 -20.10 10.75
CA VAL A 66 11.83 -18.96 10.21
C VAL A 66 12.76 -17.95 9.54
N LYS A 67 13.93 -17.68 10.12
CA LYS A 67 14.94 -16.80 9.50
C LYS A 67 15.48 -17.36 8.18
N LYS A 68 15.72 -18.67 8.09
CA LYS A 68 16.15 -19.33 6.84
C LYS A 68 15.04 -19.29 5.79
N LEU A 69 13.80 -19.56 6.20
CA LEU A 69 12.60 -19.49 5.36
C LEU A 69 12.42 -18.10 4.76
N ILE A 70 12.48 -17.06 5.59
CA ILE A 70 12.32 -15.68 5.11
C ILE A 70 13.43 -15.28 4.13
N LYS A 71 14.67 -15.73 4.39
CA LYS A 71 15.80 -15.49 3.47
C LYS A 71 15.61 -16.25 2.15
N GLY A 72 15.09 -17.47 2.19
CA GLY A 72 14.89 -18.32 1.01
C GLY A 72 13.72 -17.86 0.14
N GLU A 73 12.56 -17.58 0.73
CA GLU A 73 11.35 -17.23 -0.03
C GLU A 73 11.27 -15.75 -0.40
N PHE A 74 11.69 -14.86 0.50
CA PHE A 74 11.51 -13.42 0.31
C PHE A 74 12.82 -12.69 -0.03
N GLY A 75 13.96 -13.37 0.01
CA GLY A 75 15.28 -12.77 -0.22
C GLY A 75 15.70 -11.74 0.85
N VAL A 76 14.91 -11.57 1.92
CA VAL A 76 15.12 -10.52 2.91
C VAL A 76 15.88 -11.07 4.12
N LYS A 77 17.03 -10.46 4.43
CA LYS A 77 17.85 -10.82 5.60
C LYS A 77 17.38 -10.05 6.84
N TYR A 78 16.72 -10.74 7.76
CA TYR A 78 16.38 -10.20 9.08
C TYR A 78 17.35 -10.62 10.18
N SER A 79 17.48 -9.76 11.19
CA SER A 79 18.06 -10.14 12.49
C SER A 79 17.08 -11.03 13.27
N ALA A 80 17.60 -11.93 14.10
CA ALA A 80 16.78 -12.82 14.93
C ALA A 80 15.81 -12.04 15.84
N PHE A 81 16.21 -10.86 16.31
CA PHE A 81 15.35 -9.96 17.08
C PHE A 81 14.15 -9.45 16.27
N TYR A 82 14.36 -9.13 14.99
CA TYR A 82 13.28 -8.66 14.13
C TYR A 82 12.30 -9.77 13.78
N VAL A 83 12.81 -10.99 13.57
CA VAL A 83 11.98 -12.19 13.40
C VAL A 83 11.11 -12.44 14.64
N ARG A 84 11.67 -12.32 15.86
CA ARG A 84 10.89 -12.40 17.10
C ARG A 84 9.80 -11.33 17.18
N ARG A 85 10.09 -10.08 16.80
CA ARG A 85 9.07 -9.00 16.75
C ARG A 85 7.95 -9.30 15.77
N ILE A 86 8.29 -9.84 14.60
CA ILE A 86 7.31 -10.24 13.58
C ILE A 86 6.45 -11.40 14.11
N LEU A 87 7.07 -12.43 14.70
CA LEU A 87 6.34 -13.56 15.30
C LEU A 87 5.41 -13.11 16.43
N LYS A 88 5.87 -12.18 17.30
CA LYS A 88 5.04 -11.59 18.36
C LYS A 88 3.88 -10.74 17.81
N SER A 89 4.01 -10.19 16.62
CA SER A 89 2.91 -9.45 15.96
C SER A 89 1.85 -10.37 15.33
N PHE A 90 2.10 -11.67 15.26
CA PHE A 90 1.16 -12.67 14.75
C PHE A 90 0.43 -13.46 15.83
N ALA A 91 0.98 -13.48 17.05
CA ALA A 91 0.34 -13.99 18.27
C ALA A 91 -0.76 -13.03 18.71
#